data_AF-A0A8T8HW10-F1
#
_entry.id   AF-A0A8T8HW10-F1
#
_cell.length_a   1.000
_cell.length_b   1.000
_cell.length_c   1.000
_cell.angle_alpha   90.00
_cell.angle_beta   90.00
_cell.angle_gamma   90.00
#
_symmetry.space_group_name_H-M   'P 1'
#
loop_
_entity.id
_entity.type
_entity.pdbx_description
1 polymer ?
#
loop_
_entity_poly.entity_id
_entity_poly.type
_entity_poly.pdbx_seq_one_letter_code
_entity_poly.pdbx_strand_id
1 'polypeptide(L)'
;TNDTKAELANLNYWAHWVGELDGTRTDDSFMLAQDRRAWTGVRLLSHLTGRLDPNSPHLPLNLHTLQVLVASRPALLKSGPQVQEKLARALDRLASSGTLTRLGSSHVDMLNYALRISNH
;
A
#
# COMPACT_ATOMS: atom_id res chain seq x y z
N THR A 1 -4.33 -19.59 2.15
CA THR A 1 -4.00 -19.39 3.58
C THR A 1 -2.51 -19.14 3.85
N ASN A 2 -1.58 -19.46 2.93
CA ASN A 2 -0.18 -19.01 2.99
C ASN A 2 0.03 -17.59 2.44
N ASP A 3 -0.73 -17.19 1.42
CA ASP A 3 -0.58 -15.87 0.78
C ASP A 3 -0.75 -14.73 1.78
N THR A 4 -1.75 -14.82 2.67
CA THR A 4 -1.99 -13.80 3.70
C THR A 4 -0.83 -13.65 4.70
N LYS A 5 -0.06 -14.73 4.97
CA LYS A 5 1.13 -14.65 5.83
C LYS A 5 2.31 -14.00 5.11
N ALA A 6 2.51 -14.34 3.84
CA ALA A 6 3.53 -13.73 3.00
C ALA A 6 3.27 -12.24 2.76
N GLU A 7 2.01 -11.88 2.51
CA GLU A 7 1.53 -10.50 2.38
C GLU A 7 1.78 -9.69 3.65
N LEU A 8 1.46 -10.24 4.83
CA LEU A 8 1.72 -9.57 6.10
C LEU A 8 3.23 -9.41 6.35
N ALA A 9 4.03 -10.43 6.05
CA ALA A 9 5.48 -10.36 6.17
C ALA A 9 6.08 -9.29 5.25
N ASN A 10 5.61 -9.20 4.00
CA ASN A 10 5.97 -8.15 3.07
C ASN A 10 5.59 -6.76 3.62
N LEU A 11 4.38 -6.60 4.17
CA LEU A 11 3.98 -5.32 4.78
C LEU A 11 4.86 -4.94 5.97
N ASN A 12 5.23 -5.89 6.83
CA ASN A 12 6.13 -5.64 7.96
C ASN A 12 7.53 -5.23 7.48
N TYR A 13 8.06 -5.90 6.45
CA TYR A 13 9.33 -5.52 5.82
C TYR A 13 9.28 -4.08 5.28
N TRP A 14 8.24 -3.74 4.51
CA TRP A 14 8.06 -2.39 3.99
C TRP A 14 7.93 -1.34 5.09
N ALA A 15 7.16 -1.63 6.15
CA ALA A 15 7.00 -0.76 7.30
C ALA A 15 8.32 -0.50 8.03
N HIS A 16 9.17 -1.52 8.17
CA HIS A 16 10.52 -1.36 8.70
C HIS A 16 11.39 -0.51 7.78
N TRP A 17 11.38 -0.80 6.48
CA TRP A 17 12.21 -0.10 5.50
C TRP A 17 11.85 1.39 5.37
N VAL A 18 10.57 1.78 5.50
CA VAL A 18 10.15 3.20 5.55
C VAL A 18 10.35 3.85 6.93
N GLY A 19 10.90 3.13 7.91
CA GLY A 19 11.12 3.63 9.27
C GLY A 19 9.83 3.88 10.05
N GLU A 20 8.79 3.08 9.83
CA GLU A 20 7.52 3.15 10.58
C GLU A 20 7.43 2.13 11.72
N LEU A 21 8.23 1.07 11.68
CA LEU A 21 8.47 0.20 12.82
C LEU A 21 9.63 0.74 13.66
N ASP A 22 9.36 1.01 14.94
CA ASP A 22 10.39 1.45 15.88
C ASP A 22 11.39 0.33 16.22
N GLY A 23 12.64 0.71 16.49
CA GLY A 23 13.71 -0.15 16.98
C GLY A 23 14.60 -0.77 15.89
N THR A 24 15.90 -0.84 16.18
CA THR A 24 16.88 -1.56 15.36
C THR A 24 16.51 -3.05 15.32
N ARG A 25 16.20 -3.57 14.14
CA ARG A 25 15.93 -5.01 13.94
C ARG A 25 17.22 -5.69 13.51
N THR A 26 17.65 -6.68 14.28
CA THR A 26 18.92 -7.39 14.09
C THR A 26 18.77 -8.64 13.21
N ASP A 27 17.55 -9.06 12.93
CA ASP A 27 17.20 -10.20 12.09
C ASP A 27 15.80 -10.01 11.46
N ASP A 28 15.38 -10.92 10.59
CA ASP A 28 14.10 -10.87 9.84
C ASP A 28 12.90 -11.45 10.63
N SER A 29 13.07 -11.88 11.88
CA SER A 29 11.99 -12.51 12.65
C SER A 29 10.80 -11.57 12.87
N PHE A 30 11.03 -10.25 12.86
CA PHE A 30 9.99 -9.24 12.95
C PHE A 30 9.00 -9.30 11.78
N MET A 31 9.40 -9.80 10.61
CA MET A 31 8.49 -9.94 9.46
C MET A 31 7.33 -10.88 9.79
N LEU A 32 7.56 -11.87 10.64
CA LEU A 32 6.55 -12.85 11.05
C LEU A 32 5.65 -12.34 12.19
N ALA A 33 5.93 -11.16 12.74
CA ALA A 33 5.14 -10.58 13.82
C ALA A 33 3.71 -10.28 13.33
N GLN A 34 2.72 -10.85 14.03
CA GLN A 34 1.31 -10.69 13.66
C GLN A 34 0.67 -9.44 14.29
N ASP A 35 1.44 -8.63 15.02
CA ASP A 35 0.91 -7.44 15.65
C ASP A 35 0.62 -6.34 14.62
N ARG A 36 -0.64 -6.27 14.20
CA ARG A 36 -1.15 -5.25 13.29
C ARG A 36 -1.17 -3.85 13.92
N ARG A 37 -0.92 -3.69 15.22
CA ARG A 37 -0.86 -2.39 15.90
C ARG A 37 0.56 -1.86 16.08
N ALA A 38 1.59 -2.64 15.73
CA ALA A 38 2.99 -2.25 15.90
C ALA A 38 3.42 -1.02 15.07
N TRP A 39 2.64 -0.64 14.06
CA TRP A 39 2.85 0.53 13.22
C TRP A 39 1.51 1.00 12.64
N THR A 40 1.42 2.27 12.24
CA THR A 40 0.13 2.88 11.85
C THR A 40 -0.27 2.51 10.42
N GLY A 41 0.68 2.53 9.49
CA GLY A 41 0.53 2.38 8.05
C GLY A 41 0.45 3.70 7.28
N VAL A 42 0.45 4.84 7.96
CA VAL A 42 0.33 6.16 7.34
C VAL A 42 1.59 6.53 6.56
N ARG A 43 2.78 6.23 7.10
CA ARG A 43 4.03 6.52 6.39
C ARG A 43 4.17 5.62 5.18
N LEU A 44 3.88 4.33 5.32
CA LEU A 44 3.92 3.41 4.18
C LEU A 44 2.91 3.78 3.09
N LEU A 45 1.67 4.13 3.44
CA LEU A 45 0.66 4.59 2.48
C LEU A 45 1.15 5.82 1.70
N SER A 46 1.69 6.82 2.42
CA SER A 46 2.24 8.03 1.80
C SER A 46 3.43 7.71 0.89
N HIS A 47 4.32 6.81 1.34
CA HIS A 47 5.48 6.38 0.60
C HIS A 47 5.11 5.68 -0.71
N LEU A 48 4.23 4.67 -0.65
CA LEU A 48 3.78 3.91 -1.82
C LEU A 48 3.02 4.79 -2.81
N THR A 49 2.16 5.69 -2.32
CA THR A 49 1.46 6.68 -3.15
C THR A 49 2.43 7.55 -3.94
N GLY A 50 3.54 7.97 -3.32
CA GLY A 50 4.60 8.75 -3.96
C GLY A 50 5.42 7.97 -5.00
N ARG A 51 5.34 6.63 -5.02
CA ARG A 51 6.05 5.75 -5.96
C ARG A 51 5.16 5.16 -7.06
N LEU A 52 3.92 5.63 -7.17
CA LEU A 52 3.03 5.30 -8.29
C LEU A 52 3.42 6.10 -9.54
N ASP A 53 4.43 5.59 -10.25
CA ASP A 53 4.94 6.15 -11.51
C ASP A 53 4.67 5.16 -12.65
N PRO A 54 3.92 5.55 -13.71
CA PRO A 54 3.65 4.71 -14.88
C PRO A 54 4.88 4.11 -15.57
N ASN A 55 6.04 4.76 -15.45
CA ASN A 55 7.29 4.36 -16.11
C ASN A 55 8.23 3.56 -15.20
N SER A 56 7.86 3.38 -13.92
CA SER A 56 8.72 2.66 -12.99
C SER A 56 8.63 1.14 -13.20
N PRO A 57 9.77 0.42 -13.27
CA PRO A 57 9.75 -1.04 -13.28
C PRO A 57 9.20 -1.63 -11.97
N HIS A 58 9.17 -0.85 -10.89
CA HIS A 58 8.65 -1.26 -9.59
C HIS A 58 7.14 -1.00 -9.43
N LEU A 59 6.48 -0.40 -10.42
CA LEU A 59 5.05 -0.11 -10.37
C LEU A 59 4.20 -1.32 -9.98
N PRO A 60 4.38 -2.52 -10.59
CA PRO A 60 3.57 -3.68 -10.21
C PRO A 60 3.70 -4.06 -8.72
N LEU A 61 4.92 -4.02 -8.19
CA LEU A 61 5.20 -4.32 -6.78
C LEU A 61 4.59 -3.27 -5.84
N ASN A 62 4.77 -1.98 -6.16
CA ASN A 62 4.25 -0.89 -5.34
C ASN A 62 2.72 -0.91 -5.31
N LEU A 63 2.09 -1.14 -6.47
CA LEU A 63 0.64 -1.15 -6.61
C LEU A 63 0.00 -2.35 -5.90
N HIS A 64 0.61 -3.53 -6.03
CA HIS A 64 0.17 -4.72 -5.27
C HIS A 64 0.33 -4.51 -3.76
N THR A 65 1.50 -4.05 -3.31
CA THR A 65 1.76 -3.79 -1.88
C THR A 65 0.77 -2.77 -1.31
N LEU A 66 0.44 -1.73 -2.08
CA LEU A 66 -0.55 -0.73 -1.69
C LEU A 66 -1.97 -1.30 -1.59
N GLN A 67 -2.37 -2.15 -2.54
CA GLN A 67 -3.65 -2.86 -2.49
C GLN A 67 -3.73 -3.77 -1.25
N VAL A 68 -2.69 -4.54 -0.96
CA VAL A 68 -2.59 -5.39 0.23
C VAL A 68 -2.64 -4.56 1.53
N LEU A 69 -1.96 -3.40 1.56
CA LEU A 69 -1.99 -2.48 2.69
C LEU A 69 -3.41 -1.96 2.96
N VAL A 70 -4.08 -1.45 1.92
CA VAL A 70 -5.45 -0.91 2.03
C VAL A 70 -6.45 -2.00 2.43
N ALA A 71 -6.34 -3.21 1.84
CA ALA A 71 -7.17 -4.34 2.23
C ALA A 71 -6.96 -4.76 3.69
N SER A 72 -5.71 -4.74 4.16
CA SER A 72 -5.36 -5.09 5.54
C SER A 72 -5.74 -4.00 6.56
N ARG A 73 -5.77 -2.74 6.14
CA ARG A 73 -5.99 -1.57 7.00
C ARG A 73 -6.89 -0.51 6.32
N PRO A 74 -8.19 -0.80 6.06
CA PRO A 74 -9.06 0.13 5.34
C PRO A 74 -9.21 1.49 6.03
N ALA A 75 -9.10 1.53 7.36
CA ALA A 75 -9.16 2.76 8.16
C ALA A 75 -8.06 3.78 7.79
N LEU A 76 -6.96 3.36 7.14
CA LEU A 76 -5.94 4.28 6.64
C LEU A 76 -6.50 5.28 5.63
N LEU A 77 -7.47 4.87 4.82
CA LEU A 77 -8.11 5.78 3.88
C LEU A 77 -8.93 6.84 4.61
N LYS A 78 -9.33 6.62 5.87
CA LYS A 78 -10.04 7.62 6.70
C LYS A 78 -9.10 8.53 7.49
N SER A 79 -7.78 8.34 7.38
CA SER A 79 -6.78 9.07 8.20
C SER A 79 -6.62 10.54 7.84
N GLY A 80 -7.05 10.97 6.64
CA GLY A 80 -7.13 12.38 6.28
C GLY A 80 -7.37 12.64 4.79
N PRO A 81 -8.07 13.73 4.44
CA PRO A 81 -8.46 14.04 3.05
C PRO A 81 -7.25 14.24 2.13
N GLN A 82 -6.15 14.80 2.63
CA GLN A 82 -4.95 15.05 1.83
C GLN A 82 -4.33 13.75 1.27
N VAL A 83 -4.34 12.66 2.06
CA VAL A 83 -3.79 11.37 1.64
C VAL A 83 -4.70 10.72 0.60
N GLN A 84 -6.03 10.78 0.80
CA GLN A 84 -7.01 10.30 -0.17
C GLN A 84 -6.87 10.99 -1.51
N GLU A 85 -6.80 12.33 -1.52
CA GLU A 85 -6.67 13.09 -2.77
C GLU A 85 -5.35 12.82 -3.49
N LYS A 86 -4.25 12.63 -2.74
CA LYS A 86 -2.95 12.26 -3.34
C LYS A 86 -3.03 10.88 -3.99
N LEU A 87 -3.67 9.93 -3.33
CA LEU A 87 -3.87 8.58 -3.86
C LEU A 87 -4.76 8.61 -5.11
N ALA A 88 -5.93 9.26 -5.03
CA ALA A 88 -6.85 9.40 -6.17
C ALA A 88 -6.14 9.99 -7.40
N ARG A 89 -5.44 11.12 -7.23
CA ARG A 89 -4.66 11.75 -8.31
C ARG A 89 -3.59 10.83 -8.89
N ALA A 90 -2.94 10.00 -8.06
CA ALA A 90 -1.95 9.06 -8.55
C ALA A 90 -2.59 7.92 -9.36
N LEU A 91 -3.73 7.39 -8.91
CA LEU A 91 -4.50 6.35 -9.61
C LEU A 91 -5.05 6.85 -10.94
N ASP A 92 -5.58 8.07 -10.99
CA ASP A 92 -6.08 8.69 -12.24
C ASP A 92 -4.97 8.82 -13.30
N ARG A 93 -3.76 9.22 -12.88
CA ARG A 93 -2.59 9.27 -13.76
C ARG A 93 -2.20 7.89 -14.29
N LEU A 94 -2.23 6.87 -13.43
CA LEU A 94 -1.94 5.49 -13.85
C LEU A 94 -3.00 4.97 -14.82
N ALA A 95 -4.28 5.23 -14.57
CA ALA A 95 -5.36 4.82 -15.47
C ALA A 95 -5.24 5.51 -16.84
N SER A 96 -4.80 6.77 -16.86
CA SER A 96 -4.64 7.55 -18.09
C SER A 96 -3.37 7.23 -18.87
N SER A 97 -2.40 6.51 -18.28
CA SER A 97 -1.10 6.27 -18.94
C SER A 97 -1.18 5.24 -20.06
N GLY A 98 -2.18 4.36 -20.05
CA GLY A 98 -2.28 3.23 -20.99
C GLY A 98 -1.18 2.17 -20.83
N THR A 99 -0.36 2.25 -19.77
CA THR A 99 0.79 1.33 -19.54
C THR A 99 0.46 0.17 -18.60
N LEU A 100 -0.75 0.12 -18.04
CA LEU A 100 -1.13 -0.90 -17.06
C LEU A 100 -1.36 -2.26 -17.70
N THR A 101 -0.84 -3.30 -17.06
CA THR A 101 -1.24 -4.68 -17.34
C THR A 101 -2.66 -4.92 -16.82
N ARG A 102 -3.30 -6.01 -17.24
CA ARG A 102 -4.63 -6.41 -16.73
C ARG A 102 -4.68 -6.50 -15.20
N LEU A 103 -3.63 -7.05 -14.58
CA LEU A 103 -3.52 -7.13 -13.13
C LEU A 103 -3.36 -5.74 -12.51
N GLY A 104 -2.55 -4.87 -13.13
CA GLY A 104 -2.41 -3.48 -12.70
C GLY A 104 -3.74 -2.71 -12.73
N SER A 105 -4.51 -2.83 -13.81
CA SER A 105 -5.85 -2.24 -13.91
C SER A 105 -6.78 -2.74 -12.79
N SER A 106 -6.80 -4.04 -12.53
CA SER A 106 -7.59 -4.63 -11.43
C SER A 106 -7.21 -4.06 -10.05
N HIS A 107 -5.91 -3.86 -9.79
CA HIS A 107 -5.48 -3.21 -8.55
C HIS A 107 -5.93 -1.74 -8.46
N VAL A 108 -5.84 -0.98 -9.56
CA VAL A 108 -6.32 0.40 -9.62
C VAL A 108 -7.83 0.46 -9.34
N ASP A 109 -8.62 -0.42 -9.97
CA ASP A 109 -10.07 -0.48 -9.78
C ASP A 109 -10.44 -0.79 -8.33
N MET A 110 -9.77 -1.76 -7.69
CA MET A 110 -9.97 -2.06 -6.27
C MET A 110 -9.63 -0.89 -5.35
N LEU A 111 -8.54 -0.17 -5.63
CA LEU A 111 -8.12 0.98 -4.83
C LEU A 111 -9.09 2.17 -5.00
N ASN A 112 -9.56 2.43 -6.23
CA ASN A 112 -10.60 3.43 -6.51
C ASN A 112 -11.91 3.07 -5.81
N TYR A 113 -12.29 1.79 -5.82
CA TYR A 113 -13.45 1.31 -5.08
C TYR A 113 -13.29 1.54 -3.56
N ALA A 114 -12.11 1.21 -3.01
CA ALA A 114 -11.80 1.40 -1.59
C ALA A 114 -11.84 2.88 -1.17
N LEU A 115 -11.37 3.80 -2.03
CA LEU A 115 -11.49 5.25 -1.81
C LEU A 115 -12.95 5.68 -1.78
N ARG A 116 -13.76 5.21 -2.73
CA ARG A 116 -15.19 5.55 -2.80
C ARG A 116 -15.95 5.16 -1.54
N ILE A 117 -15.76 3.92 -1.05
CA ILE A 117 -16.43 3.44 0.17
C ILE A 117 -15.91 4.14 1.45
N SER A 118 -14.71 4.70 1.42
CA SER A 118 -14.13 5.40 2.57
C SER A 118 -14.64 6.83 2.72
N ASN A 119 -15.23 7.39 1.66
CA ASN A 119 -15.83 8.72 1.62
C ASN A 119 -17.33 8.72 1.96
N HIS A 120 -17.89 7.56 2.30
CA HIS A 120 -19.25 7.37 2.84
C HIS A 120 -19.18 7.07 4.34
#